data_AF-A0A917HHH8-F1
#
_entry.id   AF-A0A917HHH8-F1
#
_cell.length_a   1.000
_cell.length_b   1.000
_cell.length_c   1.000
_cell.angle_alpha   90.00
_cell.angle_beta   90.00
_cell.angle_gamma   90.00
#
_symmetry.space_group_name_H-M   'P 1'
#
loop_
_entity.id
_entity.type
_entity.pdbx_description
1 polymer ?
#
loop_
_entity_poly.entity_id
_entity_poly.type
_entity_poly.pdbx_seq_one_letter_code
_entity_poly.pdbx_strand_id
1 'polypeptide(L)'
;MRGSYLLAVIVGLMSMFFACGQDKPQDRPDRTFDVAAIRRSDPNVRNGYIKAMPGGNGYSAQNVPVKLMISLMYKVPMRQIKGAPEWLATDGYDVQAKSDHASNIDDLHVMFQNLLADRFNLKFHKEIKEGPVYALMVDKSGSKLKVDESPQDFSIPMNDNEDDVTVGKRVNMEYFCWWLGRVLHQDERPVIDRTGLTQSYDFTLSFAPVLPPNVSQEKLPNGLLDRPSIFDALKEQLGLKLVAEKGPVVYYVIDHVERPSAN
;
A
#
# COMPACT_ATOMS: atom_id res chain seq x y z
N MET A 1 -18.87 74.40 -39.27
CA MET A 1 -17.76 75.03 -38.51
C MET A 1 -18.15 75.09 -37.05
N ARG A 2 -17.28 74.62 -36.15
CA ARG A 2 -17.27 74.80 -34.67
C ARG A 2 -18.50 74.22 -33.93
N GLY A 3 -18.42 73.53 -32.79
CA GLY A 3 -17.36 73.18 -31.84
C GLY A 3 -18.07 72.66 -30.58
N SER A 4 -17.61 71.50 -30.08
CA SER A 4 -17.63 70.94 -28.70
C SER A 4 -18.71 71.32 -27.68
N TYR A 5 -19.38 70.30 -27.10
CA TYR A 5 -19.56 70.15 -25.64
C TYR A 5 -19.57 68.67 -25.25
N LEU A 6 -18.62 68.26 -24.40
CA LEU A 6 -18.58 66.96 -23.72
C LEU A 6 -19.67 66.92 -22.64
N LEU A 7 -20.46 65.84 -22.59
CA LEU A 7 -21.23 65.45 -21.41
C LEU A 7 -20.67 64.12 -20.88
N ALA A 8 -20.00 64.17 -19.74
CA ALA A 8 -19.58 62.99 -19.00
C ALA A 8 -20.77 62.45 -18.21
N VAL A 9 -21.18 61.20 -18.49
CA VAL A 9 -22.17 60.48 -17.68
C VAL A 9 -21.41 59.59 -16.70
N ILE A 10 -21.50 59.92 -15.42
CA ILE A 10 -21.03 59.07 -14.31
C ILE A 10 -22.15 58.05 -14.05
N VAL A 11 -21.87 56.77 -14.31
CA VAL A 11 -22.71 55.65 -13.84
C VAL A 11 -21.97 55.00 -12.67
N GLY A 12 -22.53 55.11 -11.47
CA GLY A 12 -22.01 54.50 -10.26
C GLY A 12 -22.11 52.97 -10.32
N LEU A 13 -20.98 52.29 -10.09
CA LEU A 13 -20.96 50.85 -9.86
C LEU A 13 -21.44 50.56 -8.43
N MET A 14 -22.55 49.83 -8.34
CA MET A 14 -23.07 49.26 -7.09
C MET A 14 -22.34 47.94 -6.83
N SER A 15 -21.39 47.95 -5.90
CA SER A 15 -20.61 46.77 -5.50
C SER A 15 -21.47 45.82 -4.65
N MET A 16 -21.99 44.74 -5.25
CA MET A 16 -22.48 43.59 -4.50
C MET A 16 -21.29 42.85 -3.88
N PHE A 17 -21.17 42.92 -2.57
CA PHE A 17 -20.31 42.00 -1.81
C PHE A 17 -20.94 40.61 -1.84
N PHE A 18 -20.43 39.73 -2.70
CA PHE A 18 -20.56 38.29 -2.47
C PHE A 18 -19.69 37.97 -1.25
N ALA A 19 -20.34 37.80 -0.10
CA ALA A 19 -19.72 37.14 1.04
C ALA A 19 -19.43 35.69 0.63
N CYS A 20 -18.18 35.43 0.26
CA CYS A 20 -17.67 34.07 0.12
C CYS A 20 -17.75 33.45 1.52
N GLY A 21 -18.65 32.48 1.70
CA GLY A 21 -18.66 31.65 2.90
C GLY A 21 -17.27 31.06 3.06
N GLN A 22 -16.60 31.38 4.16
CA GLN A 22 -15.42 30.64 4.57
C GLN A 22 -15.91 29.25 4.98
N ASP A 23 -15.80 28.29 4.06
CA ASP A 23 -15.75 26.89 4.47
C ASP A 23 -14.61 26.78 5.48
N LYS A 24 -14.98 26.51 6.74
CA LYS A 24 -14.01 26.07 7.74
C LYS A 24 -13.26 24.88 7.14
N PRO A 25 -11.93 24.75 7.35
CA PRO A 25 -11.27 23.50 7.03
C PRO A 25 -12.07 22.39 7.70
N GLN A 26 -12.62 21.48 6.89
CA GLN A 26 -13.14 20.23 7.42
C GLN A 26 -12.00 19.63 8.24
N ASP A 27 -12.24 19.50 9.54
CA ASP A 27 -11.40 18.85 10.54
C ASP A 27 -11.18 17.41 10.04
N ARG A 28 -10.19 17.21 9.17
CA ARG A 28 -9.67 15.87 8.92
C ARG A 28 -8.98 15.54 10.22
N PRO A 29 -9.41 14.52 10.99
CA PRO A 29 -8.63 14.09 12.13
C PRO A 29 -7.21 13.92 11.62
N ASP A 30 -6.26 14.61 12.25
CA ASP A 30 -4.85 14.56 11.86
C ASP A 30 -4.50 13.09 11.70
N ARG A 31 -4.18 12.68 10.46
CA ARG A 31 -3.86 11.28 10.13
C ARG A 31 -2.48 10.98 10.67
N THR A 32 -2.30 11.06 11.97
CA THR A 32 -1.04 10.90 12.70
C THR A 32 -1.32 10.14 13.98
N PHE A 33 -0.31 9.47 14.51
CA PHE A 33 -0.39 8.87 15.84
C PHE A 33 -0.17 9.94 16.91
N ASP A 34 -0.97 9.95 17.97
CA ASP A 34 -0.79 10.84 19.13
C ASP A 34 0.55 10.59 19.83
N VAL A 35 0.96 9.32 19.92
CA VAL A 35 2.21 8.92 20.56
C VAL A 35 2.93 7.90 19.69
N ALA A 36 4.22 8.14 19.44
CA ALA A 36 5.10 7.22 18.75
C ALA A 36 6.45 7.09 19.47
N ALA A 37 6.83 5.85 19.79
CA ALA A 37 8.17 5.50 20.25
C ALA A 37 8.88 4.70 19.16
N ILE A 38 10.07 5.16 18.76
CA ILE A 38 10.91 4.51 17.75
C ILE A 38 12.29 4.28 18.35
N ARG A 39 12.78 3.05 18.26
CA ARG A 39 14.11 2.67 18.77
C ARG A 39 14.78 1.74 17.79
N ARG A 40 16.11 1.82 17.68
CA ARG A 40 16.87 0.78 17.00
C ARG A 40 16.69 -0.52 17.77
N SER A 41 16.38 -1.60 17.06
CA SER A 41 16.17 -2.91 17.67
C SER A 41 17.48 -3.54 18.13
N ASP A 42 17.39 -4.45 19.09
CA ASP A 42 18.50 -5.33 19.44
C ASP A 42 18.82 -6.23 18.23
N PRO A 43 20.07 -6.21 17.71
CA PRO A 43 20.45 -7.02 16.55
C PRO A 43 20.37 -8.53 16.78
N ASN A 44 20.24 -8.99 18.04
CA ASN A 44 20.08 -10.40 18.38
C ASN A 44 18.63 -10.90 18.28
N VAL A 45 17.66 -10.00 18.21
CA VAL A 45 16.24 -10.38 18.03
C VAL A 45 16.08 -11.00 16.66
N ARG A 46 15.62 -12.25 16.63
CA ARG A 46 15.25 -12.93 15.38
C ARG A 46 13.74 -12.83 15.17
N ASN A 47 13.30 -12.96 13.92
CA ASN A 47 11.88 -13.00 13.55
C ASN A 47 11.11 -11.71 13.91
N GLY A 48 11.47 -10.60 13.24
CA GLY A 48 10.74 -9.34 13.39
C GLY A 48 9.29 -9.42 12.92
N TYR A 49 8.46 -8.51 13.41
CA TYR A 49 7.05 -8.41 13.05
C TYR A 49 6.61 -6.95 12.92
N ILE A 50 5.52 -6.73 12.19
CA ILE A 50 4.78 -5.48 12.16
C ILE A 50 3.30 -5.79 12.03
N LYS A 51 2.46 -5.24 12.92
CA LYS A 51 1.03 -5.50 12.96
C LYS A 51 0.24 -4.29 13.43
N ALA A 52 -0.96 -4.12 12.89
CA ALA A 52 -1.95 -3.24 13.48
C ALA A 52 -2.31 -3.73 14.89
N MET A 53 -2.51 -2.81 15.83
CA MET A 53 -2.96 -3.15 17.18
C MET A 53 -4.44 -3.55 17.19
N PRO A 54 -4.86 -4.47 18.07
CA PRO A 54 -6.27 -4.78 18.24
C PRO A 54 -7.10 -3.52 18.53
N GLY A 55 -8.23 -3.38 17.84
CA GLY A 55 -9.09 -2.20 17.97
C GLY A 55 -8.73 -1.05 17.02
N GLY A 56 -7.72 -1.22 16.15
CA GLY A 56 -7.42 -0.27 15.09
C GLY A 56 -6.83 1.05 15.58
N ASN A 57 -6.21 1.07 16.75
CA ASN A 57 -5.73 2.27 17.42
C ASN A 57 -4.20 2.43 17.38
N GLY A 58 -3.50 1.75 16.47
CA GLY A 58 -2.04 1.85 16.40
C GLY A 58 -1.34 0.74 15.62
N TYR A 59 0.00 0.82 15.63
CA TYR A 59 0.91 -0.20 15.10
C TYR A 59 1.95 -0.59 16.14
N SER A 60 2.27 -1.88 16.12
CA SER A 60 3.39 -2.46 16.85
C SER A 60 4.33 -3.14 15.86
N ALA A 61 5.61 -2.77 15.91
CA ALA A 61 6.67 -3.40 15.14
C ALA A 61 7.89 -3.72 16.02
N GLN A 62 8.53 -4.84 15.75
CA GLN A 62 9.78 -5.25 16.39
C GLN A 62 10.78 -5.74 15.33
N ASN A 63 12.01 -5.25 15.40
CA ASN A 63 13.10 -5.62 14.51
C ASN A 63 12.73 -5.58 13.02
N VAL A 64 12.16 -4.45 12.57
CA VAL A 64 11.72 -4.28 11.18
C VAL A 64 12.63 -3.30 10.44
N PRO A 65 13.20 -3.67 9.29
CA PRO A 65 13.92 -2.73 8.44
C PRO A 65 13.00 -1.65 7.87
N VAL A 66 13.47 -0.41 7.81
CA VAL A 66 12.67 0.74 7.29
C VAL A 66 12.23 0.51 5.84
N LYS A 67 13.03 -0.17 5.02
CA LYS A 67 12.65 -0.53 3.64
C LYS A 67 11.41 -1.43 3.60
N LEU A 68 11.27 -2.34 4.57
CA LEU A 68 10.10 -3.19 4.68
C LEU A 68 8.89 -2.37 5.16
N MET A 69 9.07 -1.44 6.12
CA MET A 69 8.00 -0.52 6.52
C MET A 69 7.47 0.27 5.31
N ILE A 70 8.37 0.89 4.52
CA ILE A 70 7.99 1.62 3.30
C ILE A 70 7.23 0.70 2.33
N SER A 71 7.75 -0.52 2.10
CA SER A 71 7.15 -1.48 1.18
C SER A 71 5.71 -1.85 1.54
N LEU A 72 5.44 -2.04 2.83
CA LEU A 72 4.11 -2.38 3.35
C LEU A 72 3.17 -1.17 3.33
N MET A 73 3.61 -0.03 3.87
CA MET A 73 2.73 1.14 4.04
C MET A 73 2.36 1.81 2.73
N TYR A 74 3.26 1.81 1.74
CA TYR A 74 3.03 2.38 0.41
C TYR A 74 2.59 1.33 -0.63
N LYS A 75 2.38 0.08 -0.22
CA LYS A 75 2.00 -1.04 -1.09
C LYS A 75 2.89 -1.10 -2.35
N VAL A 76 4.20 -1.00 -2.14
CA VAL A 76 5.22 -1.03 -3.20
C VAL A 76 6.21 -2.18 -2.96
N PRO A 77 6.54 -3.03 -3.94
CA PRO A 77 7.53 -4.08 -3.75
C PRO A 77 8.92 -3.52 -3.41
N MET A 78 9.66 -4.18 -2.50
CA MET A 78 10.97 -3.71 -2.04
C MET A 78 11.97 -3.43 -3.17
N ARG A 79 11.92 -4.20 -4.28
CA ARG A 79 12.79 -4.03 -5.45
C ARG A 79 12.51 -2.75 -6.23
N GLN A 80 11.30 -2.20 -6.11
CA GLN A 80 10.88 -0.94 -6.75
C GLN A 80 11.22 0.28 -5.89
N ILE A 81 11.75 0.09 -4.68
CA ILE A 81 12.32 1.16 -3.86
C ILE A 81 13.80 1.33 -4.25
N LYS A 82 14.13 2.46 -4.88
CA LYS A 82 15.46 2.81 -5.42
C LYS A 82 16.07 3.99 -4.66
N GLY A 83 17.38 4.18 -4.76
CA GLY A 83 18.09 5.28 -4.09
C GLY A 83 18.20 5.15 -2.57
N ALA A 84 17.63 4.11 -1.96
CA ALA A 84 17.67 3.87 -0.53
C ALA A 84 19.12 3.56 -0.05
N PRO A 85 19.62 4.23 1.00
CA PRO A 85 20.90 3.84 1.59
C PRO A 85 20.80 2.45 2.22
N GLU A 86 21.92 1.73 2.26
CA GLU A 86 21.98 0.29 2.63
C GLU A 86 21.29 -0.02 3.96
N TRP A 87 21.42 0.89 4.93
CA TRP A 87 20.86 0.71 6.26
C TRP A 87 19.33 0.57 6.30
N LEU A 88 18.59 1.07 5.29
CA LEU A 88 17.14 0.87 5.22
C LEU A 88 16.77 -0.61 5.12
N ALA A 89 17.65 -1.43 4.55
CA ALA A 89 17.42 -2.85 4.37
C ALA A 89 17.94 -3.72 5.52
N THR A 90 18.80 -3.16 6.41
CA THR A 90 19.54 -3.95 7.41
C THR A 90 19.28 -3.52 8.85
N ASP A 91 19.17 -2.22 9.12
CA ASP A 91 18.91 -1.73 10.49
C ASP A 91 17.44 -1.99 10.86
N GLY A 92 17.21 -2.85 11.84
CA GLY A 92 15.90 -3.09 12.42
C GLY A 92 15.48 -2.00 13.41
N TYR A 93 14.20 -1.65 13.37
CA TYR A 93 13.58 -0.71 14.32
C TYR A 93 12.36 -1.31 15.00
N ASP A 94 12.22 -0.99 16.28
CA ASP A 94 11.04 -1.21 17.09
C ASP A 94 10.19 0.06 17.02
N VAL A 95 8.90 -0.11 16.74
CA VAL A 95 7.94 1.00 16.63
C VAL A 95 6.71 0.68 17.47
N GLN A 96 6.37 1.59 18.38
CA GLN A 96 5.10 1.58 19.10
C GLN A 96 4.40 2.89 18.82
N ALA A 97 3.39 2.86 17.97
CA ALA A 97 2.62 4.03 17.57
C ALA A 97 1.15 3.84 17.93
N LYS A 98 0.55 4.82 18.60
CA LYS A 98 -0.80 4.74 19.15
C LYS A 98 -1.61 5.99 18.83
N SER A 99 -2.91 5.78 18.69
CA SER A 99 -3.94 6.79 18.51
C SER A 99 -5.01 6.62 19.58
N ASP A 100 -5.68 7.71 19.95
CA ASP A 100 -6.84 7.75 20.84
C ASP A 100 -8.13 7.27 20.17
N HIS A 101 -8.14 7.20 18.83
CA HIS A 101 -9.26 6.76 18.03
C HIS A 101 -8.93 5.50 17.23
N ALA A 102 -9.97 4.72 16.96
CA ALA A 102 -9.91 3.59 16.06
C ALA A 102 -9.97 4.06 14.60
N SER A 103 -9.12 3.48 13.77
CA SER A 103 -9.02 3.73 12.33
C SER A 103 -9.09 2.42 11.56
N ASN A 104 -9.59 2.47 10.32
CA ASN A 104 -9.48 1.35 9.40
C ASN A 104 -8.01 1.15 8.94
N ILE A 105 -7.73 0.04 8.27
CA ILE A 105 -6.36 -0.32 7.91
C ILE A 105 -5.71 0.67 6.92
N ASP A 106 -6.47 1.27 6.02
CA ASP A 106 -5.93 2.24 5.06
C ASP A 106 -5.56 3.57 5.75
N ASP A 107 -6.40 4.05 6.67
CA ASP A 107 -6.06 5.23 7.49
C ASP A 107 -4.87 4.95 8.40
N LEU A 108 -4.79 3.77 9.02
CA LEU A 108 -3.64 3.33 9.80
C LEU A 108 -2.34 3.31 8.97
N HIS A 109 -2.39 2.83 7.72
CA HIS A 109 -1.25 2.91 6.81
C HIS A 109 -0.86 4.36 6.53
N VAL A 110 -1.81 5.26 6.28
CA VAL A 110 -1.51 6.69 6.05
C VAL A 110 -0.89 7.33 7.30
N MET A 111 -1.38 7.01 8.51
CA MET A 111 -0.77 7.47 9.76
C MET A 111 0.68 7.01 9.90
N PHE A 112 0.97 5.77 9.49
CA PHE A 112 2.34 5.24 9.48
C PHE A 112 3.20 5.90 8.40
N GLN A 113 2.65 6.20 7.22
CA GLN A 113 3.36 6.97 6.18
C GLN A 113 3.79 8.34 6.71
N ASN A 114 2.91 9.03 7.42
CA ASN A 114 3.21 10.32 8.05
C ASN A 114 4.28 10.17 9.14
N LEU A 115 4.20 9.12 9.98
CA LEU A 115 5.26 8.80 10.94
C LEU A 115 6.63 8.57 10.26
N LEU A 116 6.67 7.89 9.11
CA LEU A 116 7.91 7.72 8.33
C LEU A 116 8.41 9.04 7.76
N ALA A 117 7.52 9.89 7.24
CA ALA A 117 7.85 11.21 6.74
C ALA A 117 8.44 12.10 7.84
N ASP A 118 7.85 12.10 9.03
CA ASP A 118 8.25 13.00 10.11
C ASP A 118 9.49 12.50 10.86
N ARG A 119 9.51 11.21 11.21
CA ARG A 119 10.52 10.67 12.13
C ARG A 119 11.78 10.19 11.43
N PHE A 120 11.68 9.81 10.17
CA PHE A 120 12.83 9.40 9.35
C PHE A 120 13.16 10.44 8.26
N ASN A 121 12.47 11.58 8.25
CA ASN A 121 12.55 12.59 7.18
C ASN A 121 12.40 11.97 5.78
N LEU A 122 11.53 10.95 5.64
CA LEU A 122 11.35 10.21 4.40
C LEU A 122 10.78 11.13 3.31
N LYS A 123 11.56 11.33 2.25
CA LYS A 123 11.15 12.01 1.02
C LYS A 123 11.48 11.14 -0.17
N PHE A 124 10.57 11.09 -1.14
CA PHE A 124 10.75 10.34 -2.37
C PHE A 124 9.89 10.95 -3.48
N HIS A 125 10.24 10.62 -4.72
CA HIS A 125 9.40 10.84 -5.88
C HIS A 125 9.13 9.52 -6.60
N LYS A 126 8.10 9.53 -7.46
CA LYS A 126 7.75 8.38 -8.30
C LYS A 126 8.39 8.55 -9.67
N GLU A 127 9.10 7.53 -10.12
CA GLU A 127 9.60 7.43 -11.49
C GLU A 127 8.85 6.31 -12.20
N ILE A 128 8.30 6.59 -13.38
CA ILE A 128 7.57 5.60 -14.19
C ILE A 128 8.43 5.22 -15.38
N LYS A 129 8.73 3.93 -15.53
CA LYS A 129 9.44 3.39 -16.70
C LYS A 129 8.62 2.31 -17.36
N GLU A 130 8.68 2.25 -18.68
CA GLU A 130 8.15 1.10 -19.39
C GLU A 130 9.05 -0.12 -19.15
N GLY A 131 8.45 -1.27 -18.84
CA GLY A 131 9.18 -2.49 -18.54
C GLY A 131 8.29 -3.74 -18.57
N PRO A 132 8.87 -4.92 -18.35
CA PRO A 132 8.12 -6.16 -18.31
C PRO A 132 7.24 -6.20 -17.05
N VAL A 133 5.96 -6.50 -17.21
CA VAL A 133 4.96 -6.60 -16.14
C VAL A 133 4.11 -7.85 -16.32
N TYR A 134 3.40 -8.24 -15.27
CA TYR A 134 2.19 -9.05 -15.41
C TYR A 134 0.96 -8.15 -15.32
N ALA A 135 0.12 -8.17 -16.34
CA ALA A 135 -1.22 -7.62 -16.25
C ALA A 135 -2.16 -8.64 -15.62
N LEU A 136 -2.77 -8.30 -14.48
CA LEU A 136 -3.88 -9.05 -13.90
C LEU A 136 -5.15 -8.71 -14.67
N MET A 137 -5.80 -9.72 -15.23
CA MET A 137 -6.98 -9.57 -16.08
C MET A 137 -8.06 -10.56 -15.67
N VAL A 138 -9.32 -10.25 -15.99
CA VAL A 138 -10.41 -11.23 -15.89
C VAL A 138 -10.20 -12.32 -16.96
N ASP A 139 -10.29 -13.59 -16.55
CA ASP A 139 -10.23 -14.73 -17.46
C ASP A 139 -11.52 -14.83 -18.30
N LYS A 140 -11.48 -15.59 -19.40
CA LYS A 140 -12.67 -15.87 -20.22
C LYS A 140 -13.82 -16.51 -19.44
N SER A 141 -13.53 -17.17 -18.32
CA SER A 141 -14.52 -17.76 -17.41
C SER A 141 -15.26 -16.73 -16.55
N GLY A 142 -14.84 -15.46 -16.55
CA GLY A 142 -15.39 -14.41 -15.70
C GLY A 142 -14.85 -14.45 -14.27
N SER A 143 -14.94 -13.34 -13.56
CA SER A 143 -14.51 -13.24 -12.16
C SER A 143 -15.38 -14.12 -11.26
N LYS A 144 -14.72 -14.88 -10.37
CA LYS A 144 -15.35 -15.69 -9.31
C LYS A 144 -15.22 -15.04 -7.93
N LEU A 145 -14.70 -13.81 -7.89
CA LEU A 145 -14.56 -13.05 -6.66
C LEU A 145 -15.94 -12.69 -6.10
N LYS A 146 -16.07 -12.76 -4.77
CA LYS A 146 -17.29 -12.33 -4.08
C LYS A 146 -17.13 -10.86 -3.70
N VAL A 147 -18.03 -10.00 -4.17
CA VAL A 147 -18.09 -8.59 -3.73
C VAL A 147 -18.34 -8.54 -2.21
N ASP A 148 -17.59 -7.68 -1.52
CA ASP A 148 -17.83 -7.29 -0.13
C ASP A 148 -17.99 -5.77 -0.05
N GLU A 149 -19.19 -5.32 0.31
CA GLU A 149 -19.56 -3.91 0.48
C GLU A 149 -19.47 -3.45 1.95
N SER A 150 -19.06 -4.33 2.86
CA SER A 150 -18.89 -3.97 4.26
C SER A 150 -17.81 -2.91 4.44
N PRO A 151 -17.95 -2.00 5.42
CA PRO A 151 -16.93 -1.00 5.70
C PRO A 151 -15.57 -1.64 5.97
N GLN A 152 -14.51 -1.00 5.50
CA GLN A 152 -13.16 -1.44 5.81
C GLN A 152 -12.92 -1.37 7.32
N ASP A 153 -12.35 -2.44 7.88
CA ASP A 153 -11.92 -2.52 9.27
C ASP A 153 -10.39 -2.38 9.37
N PHE A 154 -9.84 -2.58 10.57
CA PHE A 154 -8.40 -2.52 10.84
C PHE A 154 -7.65 -3.81 10.49
N SER A 155 -8.35 -4.83 10.00
CA SER A 155 -7.76 -6.13 9.69
C SER A 155 -6.88 -6.04 8.44
N ILE A 156 -5.74 -6.74 8.44
CA ILE A 156 -4.93 -6.90 7.23
C ILE A 156 -5.76 -7.69 6.20
N PRO A 157 -5.96 -7.17 4.96
CA PRO A 157 -6.90 -7.78 4.00
C PRO A 157 -6.53 -9.18 3.52
N MET A 158 -5.26 -9.59 3.61
CA MET A 158 -4.81 -10.91 3.17
C MET A 158 -3.92 -11.56 4.21
N ASN A 159 -4.27 -12.78 4.61
CA ASN A 159 -3.50 -13.64 5.51
C ASN A 159 -3.66 -15.09 5.09
N ASP A 160 -2.75 -15.95 5.52
CA ASP A 160 -2.88 -17.39 5.35
C ASP A 160 -3.58 -18.00 6.58
N ASN A 161 -4.44 -19.00 6.35
CA ASN A 161 -5.05 -19.76 7.43
C ASN A 161 -4.14 -20.92 7.90
N GLU A 162 -4.62 -21.73 8.84
CA GLU A 162 -3.86 -22.88 9.39
C GLU A 162 -3.52 -23.95 8.35
N ASP A 163 -4.21 -23.96 7.20
CA ASP A 163 -3.99 -24.90 6.09
C ASP A 163 -3.13 -24.29 4.96
N ASP A 164 -2.42 -23.19 5.20
CA ASP A 164 -1.66 -22.45 4.17
C ASP A 164 -2.51 -22.01 2.97
N VAL A 165 -3.81 -21.77 3.18
CA VAL A 165 -4.71 -21.19 2.18
C VAL A 165 -4.78 -19.69 2.42
N THR A 166 -4.46 -18.92 1.39
CA THR A 166 -4.58 -17.46 1.45
C THR A 166 -6.05 -17.06 1.47
N VAL A 167 -6.45 -16.31 2.48
CA VAL A 167 -7.79 -15.75 2.64
C VAL A 167 -7.73 -14.24 2.40
N GLY A 168 -8.45 -13.79 1.37
CA GLY A 168 -8.70 -12.39 1.09
C GLY A 168 -10.03 -11.95 1.69
N LYS A 169 -10.00 -10.88 2.49
CA LYS A 169 -11.18 -10.20 3.04
C LYS A 169 -11.15 -8.72 2.71
N ARG A 170 -12.23 -8.21 2.07
CA ARG A 170 -12.34 -6.81 1.62
C ARG A 170 -11.12 -6.33 0.80
N VAL A 171 -10.61 -7.17 -0.09
CA VAL A 171 -9.40 -6.85 -0.86
C VAL A 171 -9.75 -6.04 -2.11
N ASN A 172 -9.12 -4.88 -2.27
CA ASN A 172 -9.16 -4.13 -3.54
C ASN A 172 -8.05 -4.59 -4.50
N MET A 173 -8.20 -4.28 -5.79
CA MET A 173 -7.26 -4.76 -6.82
C MET A 173 -5.85 -4.16 -6.71
N GLU A 174 -5.70 -2.95 -6.16
CA GLU A 174 -4.37 -2.37 -5.87
C GLU A 174 -3.61 -3.24 -4.87
N TYR A 175 -4.24 -3.57 -3.75
CA TYR A 175 -3.66 -4.42 -2.71
C TYR A 175 -3.38 -5.82 -3.25
N PHE A 176 -4.31 -6.40 -4.02
CA PHE A 176 -4.13 -7.73 -4.57
C PHE A 176 -2.96 -7.81 -5.57
N CYS A 177 -2.83 -6.81 -6.46
CA CYS A 177 -1.68 -6.74 -7.39
C CYS A 177 -0.35 -6.58 -6.62
N TRP A 178 -0.31 -5.73 -5.59
CA TRP A 178 0.87 -5.61 -4.74
C TRP A 178 1.23 -6.94 -4.07
N TRP A 179 0.24 -7.64 -3.50
CA TRP A 179 0.44 -8.94 -2.87
C TRP A 179 0.96 -9.99 -3.86
N LEU A 180 0.37 -10.07 -5.07
CA LEU A 180 0.87 -10.95 -6.14
C LEU A 180 2.30 -10.63 -6.54
N GLY A 181 2.67 -9.34 -6.58
CA GLY A 181 4.05 -8.91 -6.83
C GLY A 181 5.05 -9.40 -5.77
N ARG A 182 4.60 -9.60 -4.53
CA ARG A 182 5.41 -10.23 -3.46
C ARG A 182 5.50 -11.74 -3.63
N VAL A 183 4.41 -12.41 -4.00
CA VAL A 183 4.42 -13.85 -4.29
C VAL A 183 5.36 -14.14 -5.46
N LEU A 184 5.27 -13.36 -6.53
CA LEU A 184 6.07 -13.47 -7.76
C LEU A 184 7.39 -12.69 -7.69
N HIS A 185 7.99 -12.57 -6.51
CA HIS A 185 9.19 -11.76 -6.33
C HIS A 185 10.38 -12.26 -7.17
N GLN A 186 10.42 -13.56 -7.51
CA GLN A 186 11.47 -14.20 -8.31
C GLN A 186 11.45 -13.80 -9.80
N ASP A 187 10.28 -13.52 -10.36
CA ASP A 187 10.10 -13.24 -11.80
C ASP A 187 10.45 -11.80 -12.20
N GLU A 188 10.81 -10.95 -11.23
CA GLU A 188 11.14 -9.53 -11.39
C GLU A 188 10.04 -8.62 -12.00
N ARG A 189 8.93 -9.18 -12.47
CA ARG A 189 7.79 -8.47 -13.05
C ARG A 189 6.81 -7.99 -11.99
N PRO A 190 6.54 -6.68 -11.85
CA PRO A 190 5.44 -6.22 -11.00
C PRO A 190 4.10 -6.61 -11.63
N VAL A 191 3.06 -6.62 -10.81
CA VAL A 191 1.70 -6.89 -11.25
C VAL A 191 0.94 -5.57 -11.35
N ILE A 192 0.27 -5.35 -12.48
CA ILE A 192 -0.58 -4.18 -12.72
C ILE A 192 -2.03 -4.62 -12.91
N ASP A 193 -2.97 -3.82 -12.43
CA ASP A 193 -4.40 -4.10 -12.59
C ASP A 193 -4.90 -3.72 -13.99
N ARG A 194 -5.51 -4.69 -14.67
CA ARG A 194 -6.28 -4.51 -15.91
C ARG A 194 -7.62 -5.27 -15.85
N THR A 195 -8.10 -5.55 -14.66
CA THR A 195 -9.34 -6.31 -14.44
C THR A 195 -10.58 -5.47 -14.67
N GLY A 196 -10.51 -4.15 -14.41
CA GLY A 196 -11.67 -3.26 -14.36
C GLY A 196 -12.55 -3.48 -13.13
N LEU A 197 -12.09 -4.26 -12.14
CA LEU A 197 -12.81 -4.57 -10.92
C LEU A 197 -12.54 -3.50 -9.86
N THR A 198 -13.56 -2.71 -9.53
CA THR A 198 -13.42 -1.48 -8.72
C THR A 198 -13.91 -1.62 -7.29
N GLN A 199 -14.48 -2.76 -6.92
CA GLN A 199 -15.02 -3.01 -5.58
C GLN A 199 -13.97 -3.67 -4.68
N SER A 200 -14.37 -3.98 -3.45
CA SER A 200 -13.61 -4.87 -2.56
C SER A 200 -14.14 -6.28 -2.66
N TYR A 201 -13.25 -7.27 -2.49
CA TYR A 201 -13.56 -8.66 -2.75
C TYR A 201 -13.08 -9.60 -1.67
N ASP A 202 -13.91 -10.61 -1.41
CA ASP A 202 -13.65 -11.78 -0.61
C ASP A 202 -13.30 -12.97 -1.51
N PHE A 203 -12.26 -13.72 -1.12
CA PHE A 203 -11.88 -14.95 -1.80
C PHE A 203 -10.98 -15.83 -0.92
N THR A 204 -10.84 -17.08 -1.33
CA THR A 204 -9.75 -17.96 -0.87
C THR A 204 -8.92 -18.37 -2.08
N LEU A 205 -7.63 -18.58 -1.87
CA LEU A 205 -6.70 -18.97 -2.92
C LEU A 205 -5.73 -20.01 -2.38
N SER A 206 -5.77 -21.21 -2.96
CA SER A 206 -4.89 -22.32 -2.62
C SER A 206 -3.94 -22.58 -3.78
N PHE A 207 -2.63 -22.46 -3.54
CA PHE A 207 -1.60 -22.64 -4.56
C PHE A 207 -0.33 -23.21 -3.94
N ALA A 208 0.51 -23.81 -4.76
CA ALA A 208 1.82 -24.30 -4.32
C ALA A 208 2.76 -23.11 -4.01
N PRO A 209 3.53 -23.16 -2.92
CA PRO A 209 4.42 -22.08 -2.53
C PRO A 209 5.51 -21.86 -3.56
N VAL A 210 5.84 -20.59 -3.82
CA VAL A 210 7.00 -20.22 -4.64
C VAL A 210 8.26 -20.28 -3.76
N LEU A 211 8.95 -21.41 -3.80
CA LEU A 211 10.10 -21.67 -2.94
C LEU A 211 11.36 -20.95 -3.45
N PRO A 212 12.15 -20.31 -2.56
CA PRO A 212 13.52 -19.93 -2.87
C PRO A 212 14.36 -21.15 -3.26
N PRO A 213 15.40 -20.98 -4.11
CA PRO A 213 16.25 -22.10 -4.57
C PRO A 213 16.88 -22.93 -3.44
N ASN A 214 17.03 -22.33 -2.25
CA ASN A 214 17.76 -22.90 -1.12
C ASN A 214 16.84 -23.59 -0.08
N VAL A 215 15.53 -23.66 -0.33
CA VAL A 215 14.57 -24.28 0.60
C VAL A 215 14.33 -25.73 0.22
N SER A 216 14.59 -26.65 1.15
CA SER A 216 14.31 -28.08 0.94
C SER A 216 12.80 -28.35 0.95
N GLN A 217 12.34 -29.06 -0.08
CA GLN A 217 10.95 -29.48 -0.25
C GLN A 217 10.51 -30.52 0.80
N GLU A 218 11.45 -31.27 1.37
CA GLU A 218 11.18 -32.34 2.36
C GLU A 218 10.63 -31.82 3.68
N LYS A 219 10.77 -30.51 3.95
CA LYS A 219 10.28 -29.86 5.17
C LYS A 219 8.88 -29.25 5.02
N LEU A 220 8.28 -29.33 3.84
CA LEU A 220 6.97 -28.76 3.58
C LEU A 220 5.87 -29.70 4.06
N PRO A 221 4.71 -29.15 4.51
CA PRO A 221 3.52 -29.95 4.76
C PRO A 221 3.16 -30.85 3.56
N ASN A 222 2.74 -32.07 3.85
CA ASN A 222 2.31 -33.03 2.82
C ASN A 222 1.15 -32.44 1.99
N GLY A 223 1.18 -32.63 0.67
CA GLY A 223 0.15 -32.14 -0.25
C GLY A 223 0.25 -30.66 -0.62
N LEU A 224 1.15 -29.89 -0.01
CA LEU A 224 1.33 -28.47 -0.33
C LEU A 224 1.87 -28.25 -1.76
N LEU A 225 2.73 -29.16 -2.23
CA LEU A 225 3.30 -29.14 -3.58
C LEU A 225 2.36 -29.72 -4.65
N ASP A 226 1.31 -30.45 -4.26
CA ASP A 226 0.31 -31.00 -5.18
C ASP A 226 -0.73 -29.94 -5.62
N ARG A 227 -0.69 -28.76 -4.98
CA ARG A 227 -1.55 -27.62 -5.30
C ARG A 227 -1.20 -27.02 -6.67
N PRO A 228 -2.16 -26.37 -7.34
CA PRO A 228 -1.88 -25.70 -8.61
C PRO A 228 -0.82 -24.61 -8.46
N SER A 229 -0.15 -24.27 -9.57
CA SER A 229 0.69 -23.08 -9.63
C SER A 229 -0.13 -21.83 -9.33
N ILE A 230 0.50 -20.72 -8.90
CA ILE A 230 -0.22 -19.45 -8.71
C ILE A 230 -0.97 -19.00 -9.98
N PHE A 231 -0.43 -19.29 -11.18
CA PHE A 231 -1.07 -18.95 -12.45
C PHE A 231 -2.36 -19.75 -12.69
N ASP A 232 -2.30 -21.06 -12.43
CA ASP A 232 -3.45 -21.95 -12.60
C ASP A 232 -4.49 -21.68 -11.50
N ALA A 233 -4.05 -21.47 -10.25
CA ALA A 233 -4.93 -21.16 -9.13
C ALA A 233 -5.74 -19.87 -9.36
N LEU A 234 -5.11 -18.80 -9.83
CA LEU A 234 -5.82 -17.56 -10.18
C LEU A 234 -6.92 -17.82 -11.22
N LYS A 235 -6.60 -18.62 -12.24
CA LYS A 235 -7.52 -18.91 -13.34
C LYS A 235 -8.67 -19.82 -12.91
N GLU A 236 -8.35 -20.91 -12.24
CA GLU A 236 -9.29 -21.95 -11.86
C GLU A 236 -10.18 -21.54 -10.69
N GLN A 237 -9.61 -20.85 -9.69
CA GLN A 237 -10.31 -20.54 -8.44
C GLN A 237 -10.93 -19.14 -8.45
N LEU A 238 -10.24 -18.13 -9.01
CA LEU A 238 -10.71 -16.74 -8.98
C LEU A 238 -11.24 -16.25 -10.34
N GLY A 239 -11.01 -16.99 -11.42
CA GLY A 239 -11.38 -16.54 -12.76
C GLY A 239 -10.56 -15.32 -13.21
N LEU A 240 -9.32 -15.22 -12.75
CA LEU A 240 -8.36 -14.18 -13.09
C LEU A 240 -7.13 -14.78 -13.75
N LYS A 241 -6.37 -14.01 -14.50
CA LYS A 241 -5.14 -14.47 -15.15
C LYS A 241 -4.07 -13.40 -15.12
N LEU A 242 -2.82 -13.85 -15.13
CA LEU A 242 -1.65 -13.00 -15.33
C LEU A 242 -1.19 -13.13 -16.78
N VAL A 243 -1.03 -12.00 -17.45
CA VAL A 243 -0.52 -11.94 -18.83
C VAL A 243 0.78 -11.15 -18.83
N ALA A 244 1.86 -11.76 -19.31
CA ALA A 244 3.13 -11.07 -19.46
C ALA A 244 3.04 -10.05 -20.60
N GLU A 245 3.34 -8.80 -20.32
CA GLU A 245 3.33 -7.72 -21.30
C GLU A 245 4.34 -6.63 -20.96
N LYS A 246 4.45 -5.61 -21.81
CA LYS A 246 5.11 -4.36 -21.46
C LYS A 246 4.09 -3.40 -20.86
N GLY A 247 4.49 -2.72 -19.79
CA GLY A 247 3.63 -1.76 -19.12
C GLY A 247 4.40 -0.81 -18.20
N PRO A 248 3.70 0.12 -17.55
CA PRO A 248 4.30 1.07 -16.62
C PRO A 248 4.75 0.35 -15.34
N VAL A 249 6.03 0.48 -15.02
CA VAL A 249 6.63 0.10 -13.74
C VAL A 249 6.87 1.36 -12.93
N VAL A 250 6.23 1.44 -11.76
CA VAL A 250 6.40 2.55 -10.82
C VAL A 250 7.56 2.24 -9.88
N TYR A 251 8.53 3.14 -9.80
CA TYR A 251 9.62 3.11 -8.83
C TYR A 251 9.46 4.24 -7.82
N TYR A 252 9.74 3.94 -6.56
CA TYR A 252 9.83 4.94 -5.49
C TYR A 252 11.31 5.26 -5.30
N VAL A 253 11.74 6.43 -5.74
CA VAL A 253 13.13 6.88 -5.66
C VAL A 253 13.28 7.70 -4.38
N ILE A 254 14.03 7.18 -3.42
CA ILE A 254 14.29 7.86 -2.15
C ILE A 254 15.18 9.08 -2.39
N ASP A 255 14.65 10.26 -2.11
CA ASP A 255 15.36 11.53 -2.21
C ASP A 255 16.11 11.85 -0.92
N HIS A 256 15.47 11.54 0.21
CA HIS A 256 16.04 11.77 1.53
C HIS A 256 15.45 10.81 2.55
N VAL A 257 16.30 10.35 3.46
CA VAL A 257 15.92 9.57 4.62
C VAL A 257 17.09 9.60 5.60
N GLU A 258 16.79 9.70 6.88
CA GLU A 258 17.78 9.64 7.95
C GLU A 258 17.35 8.67 9.03
N ARG A 259 18.31 8.28 9.88
CA ARG A 259 18.00 7.52 11.08
C ARG A 259 17.22 8.43 12.03
N PRO A 260 16.16 7.92 12.69
CA PRO A 260 15.34 8.74 13.55
C PRO A 260 16.16 9.22 14.74
N SER A 261 15.90 10.44 15.21
CA SER A 261 16.44 10.90 16.48
C SER A 261 15.97 9.97 17.60
N ALA A 262 16.84 9.70 18.58
CA ALA A 262 16.42 8.96 19.77
C ALA A 262 15.29 9.72 20.48
N ASN A 263 14.20 9.01 20.80
CA ASN A 263 13.10 9.50 21.63
C ASN A 263 13.38 9.31 23.11
#